data_AF-A0A965QW59-F1
#
_entry.id   AF-A0A965QW59-F1
#
_cell.length_a   1.000
_cell.length_b   1.000
_cell.length_c   1.000
_cell.angle_alpha   90.00
_cell.angle_beta   90.00
_cell.angle_gamma   90.00
#
_symmetry.space_group_name_H-M   'P 1'
#
loop_
_entity.id
_entity.type
_entity.pdbx_description
1 polymer ?
#
loop_
_entity_poly.entity_id
_entity_poly.type
_entity_poly.pdbx_seq_one_letter_code
_entity_poly.pdbx_strand_id
1 'polypeptide(L)'
;GGADPTTTITATSVQFAADIGDIVDALQGKGARNIVVWDVPNVGLAPAIAANGPSAANLGTMLSQSMNDALGTRLAGVTGVRTFDLFGLLTAVNANPGAYGLTNAVDASGAIPGADTAQYFCWDGIHPTSAGHAIFAESLYAAVVPEPGYAFVVICLVPAWAAVCRRRSPQRREPGLRGAGHGVFPFRGRRAVVSQ
;
A
#
# COMPACT_ATOMS: atom_id res chain seq x y z
N GLY A 1 39.46 -20.36 -12.90
CA GLY A 1 38.75 -19.39 -13.74
C GLY A 1 37.33 -19.86 -13.92
N GLY A 2 36.35 -18.99 -13.65
CA GLY A 2 34.92 -19.27 -13.86
C GLY A 2 34.43 -18.71 -15.20
N ALA A 3 33.18 -19.03 -15.55
CA ALA A 3 32.48 -18.41 -16.68
C ALA A 3 32.37 -16.89 -16.48
N ASP A 4 32.16 -16.15 -17.58
CA ASP A 4 31.96 -14.71 -17.51
C ASP A 4 30.72 -14.39 -16.64
N PRO A 5 30.84 -13.55 -15.60
CA PRO A 5 29.76 -13.29 -14.66
C PRO A 5 28.55 -12.63 -15.34
N THR A 6 28.75 -11.79 -16.35
CA THR A 6 27.66 -11.11 -17.07
C THR A 6 26.82 -12.11 -17.85
N THR A 7 27.47 -13.03 -18.58
CA THR A 7 26.77 -14.10 -19.30
C THR A 7 26.01 -15.03 -18.36
N THR A 8 26.62 -15.35 -17.21
CA THR A 8 26.02 -16.23 -16.20
C THR A 8 24.79 -15.57 -15.57
N ILE A 9 24.89 -14.30 -15.17
CA ILE A 9 23.77 -13.53 -14.61
C ILE A 9 22.64 -13.47 -15.62
N THR A 10 22.93 -13.08 -16.87
CA THR A 10 21.89 -12.94 -17.91
C THR A 10 21.15 -14.25 -18.15
N ALA A 11 21.88 -15.37 -18.31
CA ALA A 11 21.27 -16.68 -18.52
C ALA A 11 20.43 -17.13 -17.32
N THR A 12 20.93 -16.90 -16.10
CA THR A 12 20.23 -17.21 -14.85
C THR A 12 18.94 -16.41 -14.72
N SER A 13 18.98 -15.11 -15.00
CA SER A 13 17.81 -14.22 -14.94
C SER A 13 16.70 -14.63 -15.91
N VAL A 14 17.07 -14.99 -17.15
CA VAL A 14 16.10 -15.46 -18.15
C VAL A 14 15.48 -16.79 -17.73
N GLN A 15 16.29 -17.75 -17.25
CA GLN A 15 15.78 -19.04 -16.81
C GLN A 15 14.87 -18.88 -15.57
N PHE A 16 15.28 -18.08 -14.59
CA PHE A 16 14.45 -17.75 -13.42
C PHE A 16 13.08 -17.20 -13.83
N ALA A 17 13.05 -16.22 -14.74
CA ALA A 17 11.80 -15.64 -15.19
C ALA A 17 10.90 -16.69 -15.87
N ALA A 18 11.48 -17.55 -16.72
CA ALA A 18 10.76 -18.65 -17.36
C ALA A 18 10.15 -19.60 -16.32
N ASP A 19 10.92 -20.05 -15.33
CA ASP A 19 10.47 -20.98 -14.30
C ASP A 19 9.31 -20.40 -13.47
N ILE A 20 9.41 -19.14 -13.03
CA ILE A 20 8.34 -18.46 -12.28
C ILE A 20 7.09 -18.31 -13.16
N GLY A 21 7.29 -17.95 -14.41
CA GLY A 21 6.24 -17.82 -15.38
C GLY A 21 5.47 -19.12 -15.61
N ASP A 22 6.18 -20.25 -15.69
CA ASP A 22 5.56 -21.58 -15.89
C ASP A 22 4.73 -21.99 -14.67
N ILE A 23 5.17 -21.62 -13.45
CA ILE A 23 4.37 -21.78 -12.24
C ILE A 23 3.08 -20.96 -12.31
N VAL A 24 3.17 -19.69 -12.73
CA VAL A 24 2.01 -18.81 -12.91
C VAL A 24 1.03 -19.41 -13.90
N ASP A 25 1.50 -19.85 -15.07
CA ASP A 25 0.66 -20.43 -16.12
C ASP A 25 0.00 -21.72 -15.65
N ALA A 26 0.72 -22.57 -14.90
CA ALA A 26 0.18 -23.78 -14.31
C ALA A 26 -0.94 -23.49 -13.29
N LEU A 27 -0.78 -22.44 -12.46
CA LEU A 27 -1.81 -22.01 -11.52
C LEU A 27 -3.04 -21.46 -12.26
N GLN A 28 -2.85 -20.65 -13.30
CA GLN A 28 -3.96 -20.10 -14.10
C GLN A 28 -4.71 -21.20 -14.86
N GLY A 29 -3.99 -22.17 -15.41
CA GLY A 29 -4.55 -23.37 -16.04
C GLY A 29 -5.41 -24.21 -15.08
N LYS A 30 -5.12 -24.15 -13.78
CA LYS A 30 -5.93 -24.76 -12.72
C LYS A 30 -7.06 -23.86 -12.18
N GLY A 31 -7.26 -22.69 -12.78
CA GLY A 31 -8.37 -21.80 -12.41
C GLY A 31 -7.99 -20.63 -11.50
N ALA A 32 -6.72 -20.45 -11.12
CA ALA A 32 -6.31 -19.27 -10.37
C ALA A 32 -6.53 -18.00 -11.21
N ARG A 33 -7.04 -16.94 -10.57
CA ARG A 33 -7.35 -15.65 -11.22
C ARG A 33 -6.71 -14.44 -10.54
N ASN A 34 -6.19 -14.64 -9.33
CA ASN A 34 -5.52 -13.62 -8.54
C ASN A 34 -4.24 -14.24 -8.00
N ILE A 35 -3.11 -13.88 -8.59
CA ILE A 35 -1.79 -14.39 -8.21
C ILE A 35 -0.92 -13.18 -7.88
N VAL A 36 -0.23 -13.25 -6.76
CA VAL A 36 0.80 -12.28 -6.41
C VAL A 36 2.14 -12.97 -6.55
N VAL A 37 3.01 -12.42 -7.37
CA VAL A 37 4.39 -12.87 -7.55
C VAL A 37 5.28 -11.88 -6.82
N TRP A 38 6.11 -12.37 -5.93
CA TRP A 38 7.12 -11.52 -5.29
C TRP A 38 8.31 -11.43 -6.22
N ASP A 39 8.85 -10.23 -6.39
CA ASP A 39 10.14 -10.11 -7.06
C ASP A 39 11.28 -10.57 -6.14
N VAL A 40 12.47 -10.70 -6.70
CA VAL A 40 13.67 -11.11 -5.96
C VAL A 40 14.05 -9.97 -5.01
N PRO A 41 14.20 -10.23 -3.68
CA PRO A 41 14.69 -9.22 -2.76
C PRO A 41 16.06 -8.71 -3.19
N ASN A 42 16.45 -7.52 -2.76
CA ASN A 42 17.82 -7.06 -2.97
C ASN A 42 18.82 -7.92 -2.17
N VAL A 43 19.32 -9.02 -2.75
CA VAL A 43 20.18 -9.98 -2.04
C VAL A 43 21.56 -9.40 -1.74
N GLY A 44 21.93 -8.28 -2.38
CA GLY A 44 23.14 -7.53 -2.05
C GLY A 44 23.13 -6.99 -0.62
N LEU A 45 21.95 -6.81 -0.02
CA LEU A 45 21.75 -6.34 1.35
C LEU A 45 21.73 -7.48 2.38
N ALA A 46 21.68 -8.74 1.94
CA ALA A 46 21.69 -9.88 2.86
C ALA A 46 23.03 -9.91 3.61
N PRO A 47 23.04 -10.06 4.95
CA PRO A 47 24.28 -10.03 5.73
C PRO A 47 25.33 -11.04 5.25
N ALA A 48 24.90 -12.23 4.80
CA ALA A 48 25.79 -13.24 4.23
C ALA A 48 26.51 -12.78 2.95
N ILE A 49 25.87 -11.95 2.12
CA ILE A 49 26.48 -11.41 0.89
C ILE A 49 27.33 -10.19 1.23
N ALA A 50 26.80 -9.26 2.02
CA ALA A 50 27.50 -8.05 2.43
C ALA A 50 28.80 -8.32 3.20
N ALA A 51 28.86 -9.41 3.98
CA ALA A 51 30.07 -9.86 4.68
C ALA A 51 31.26 -10.16 3.74
N ASN A 52 31.01 -10.41 2.44
CA ASN A 52 32.06 -10.61 1.43
C ASN A 52 32.58 -9.29 0.83
N GLY A 53 32.11 -8.15 1.33
CA GLY A 53 32.56 -6.81 0.96
C GLY A 53 31.73 -6.13 -0.13
N PRO A 54 32.00 -4.83 -0.40
CA PRO A 54 31.15 -4.00 -1.25
C PRO A 54 30.98 -4.52 -2.69
N SER A 55 32.01 -5.13 -3.26
CA SER A 55 31.93 -5.71 -4.60
C SER A 55 30.94 -6.87 -4.68
N ALA A 56 30.86 -7.71 -3.65
CA ALA A 56 29.90 -8.81 -3.59
C ALA A 56 28.47 -8.29 -3.37
N ALA A 57 28.29 -7.30 -2.48
CA ALA A 57 27.01 -6.64 -2.27
C ALA A 57 26.45 -5.99 -3.55
N ASN A 58 27.32 -5.28 -4.29
CA ASN A 58 26.94 -4.67 -5.57
C ASN A 58 26.56 -5.73 -6.62
N LEU A 59 27.32 -6.82 -6.70
CA LEU A 59 27.02 -7.92 -7.61
C LEU A 59 25.69 -8.61 -7.27
N GLY A 60 25.41 -8.83 -5.98
CA GLY A 60 24.13 -9.38 -5.52
C GLY A 60 22.95 -8.45 -5.84
N THR A 61 23.12 -7.15 -5.67
CA THR A 61 22.13 -6.14 -6.05
C THR A 61 21.85 -6.20 -7.56
N MET A 62 22.90 -6.22 -8.39
CA MET A 62 22.79 -6.31 -9.84
C MET A 62 22.12 -7.61 -10.31
N LEU A 63 22.45 -8.75 -9.68
CA LEU A 63 21.80 -10.02 -9.98
C LEU A 63 20.30 -9.94 -9.71
N SER A 64 19.90 -9.45 -8.53
CA SER A 64 18.49 -9.31 -8.16
C SER A 64 17.73 -8.42 -9.15
N GLN A 65 18.32 -7.27 -9.52
CA GLN A 65 17.76 -6.36 -10.52
C GLN A 65 17.60 -7.05 -11.88
N SER A 66 18.63 -7.75 -12.36
CA SER A 66 18.56 -8.47 -13.63
C SER A 66 17.47 -9.55 -13.65
N MET A 67 17.30 -10.28 -12.53
CA MET A 67 16.23 -11.26 -12.38
C MET A 67 14.86 -10.60 -12.39
N ASN A 68 14.70 -9.46 -11.72
CA ASN A 68 13.44 -8.72 -11.66
C ASN A 68 13.07 -8.07 -13.00
N ASP A 69 14.04 -7.59 -13.77
CA ASP A 69 13.81 -7.07 -15.13
C ASP A 69 13.31 -8.18 -16.08
N ALA A 70 13.95 -9.36 -16.03
CA ALA A 70 13.53 -10.52 -16.80
C ALA A 70 12.13 -11.01 -16.38
N LEU A 71 11.85 -11.06 -15.07
CA LEU A 71 10.55 -11.42 -14.52
C LEU A 71 9.46 -10.42 -14.94
N GLY A 72 9.75 -9.12 -14.86
CA GLY A 72 8.87 -8.05 -15.30
C GLY A 72 8.50 -8.19 -16.79
N THR A 73 9.49 -8.51 -17.63
CA THR A 73 9.26 -8.80 -19.05
C THR A 73 8.37 -10.04 -19.25
N ARG A 74 8.63 -11.12 -18.50
CA ARG A 74 7.86 -12.38 -18.60
C ARG A 74 6.41 -12.23 -18.13
N LEU A 75 6.16 -11.40 -17.13
CA LEU A 75 4.81 -11.20 -16.56
C LEU A 75 4.06 -10.02 -17.20
N ALA A 76 4.70 -9.25 -18.09
CA ALA A 76 4.09 -8.12 -18.77
C ALA A 76 2.81 -8.55 -19.51
N GLY A 77 1.68 -7.92 -19.18
CA GLY A 77 0.38 -8.19 -19.80
C GLY A 77 -0.33 -9.47 -19.33
N VAL A 78 0.26 -10.24 -18.41
CA VAL A 78 -0.41 -11.42 -17.85
C VAL A 78 -1.55 -10.96 -16.93
N THR A 79 -2.80 -11.25 -17.34
CA THR A 79 -3.99 -10.83 -16.60
C THR A 79 -4.13 -11.60 -15.28
N GLY A 80 -4.55 -10.92 -14.21
CA GLY A 80 -4.77 -11.55 -12.91
C GLY A 80 -3.50 -11.82 -12.11
N VAL A 81 -2.36 -11.30 -12.57
CA VAL A 81 -1.07 -11.37 -11.88
C VAL A 81 -0.65 -9.97 -11.46
N ARG A 82 -0.16 -9.84 -10.22
CA ARG A 82 0.47 -8.62 -9.72
C ARG A 82 1.84 -8.95 -9.16
N THR A 83 2.82 -8.10 -9.41
CA THR A 83 4.14 -8.21 -8.79
C THR A 83 4.16 -7.42 -7.48
N PHE A 84 4.74 -8.00 -6.43
CA PHE A 84 5.04 -7.32 -5.17
C PHE A 84 6.53 -6.95 -5.15
N ASP A 85 6.81 -5.65 -5.01
CA ASP A 85 8.16 -5.06 -5.01
C ASP A 85 8.85 -5.29 -3.66
N LEU A 86 9.35 -6.51 -3.46
CA LEU A 86 10.13 -6.88 -2.29
C LEU A 86 11.54 -6.28 -2.36
N PHE A 87 12.11 -6.14 -3.57
CA PHE A 87 13.39 -5.47 -3.80
C PHE A 87 13.42 -4.06 -3.23
N GLY A 88 12.43 -3.24 -3.64
CA GLY A 88 12.27 -1.86 -3.23
C GLY A 88 11.97 -1.74 -1.73
N LEU A 89 11.07 -2.60 -1.22
CA LEU A 89 10.75 -2.64 0.21
C LEU A 89 11.99 -2.92 1.07
N LEU A 90 12.75 -3.97 0.75
CA LEU A 90 13.96 -4.31 1.50
C LEU A 90 15.02 -3.20 1.42
N THR A 91 15.17 -2.58 0.25
CA THR A 91 16.06 -1.44 0.05
C THR A 91 15.65 -0.25 0.92
N ALA A 92 14.36 0.03 1.02
CA ALA A 92 13.84 1.10 1.87
C ALA A 92 13.98 0.81 3.37
N VAL A 93 13.71 -0.43 3.80
CA VAL A 93 13.91 -0.86 5.20
C VAL A 93 15.37 -0.76 5.61
N ASN A 94 16.29 -1.21 4.75
CA ASN A 94 17.73 -1.11 5.01
C ASN A 94 18.21 0.35 5.08
N ALA A 95 17.70 1.22 4.20
CA ALA A 95 18.08 2.63 4.16
C ALA A 95 17.57 3.43 5.37
N ASN A 96 16.40 3.08 5.91
CA ASN A 96 15.81 3.77 7.05
C ASN A 96 15.00 2.80 7.94
N PRO A 97 15.67 1.96 8.75
CA PRO A 97 14.99 0.99 9.60
C PRO A 97 14.05 1.64 10.62
N GLY A 98 14.37 2.86 11.07
CA GLY A 98 13.55 3.61 12.02
C GLY A 98 12.15 3.96 11.49
N ALA A 99 12.00 4.16 10.18
CA ALA A 99 10.69 4.36 9.55
C ALA A 99 9.79 3.12 9.64
N TYR A 100 10.36 1.96 9.90
CA TYR A 100 9.68 0.67 10.04
C TYR A 100 9.69 0.16 11.49
N GLY A 101 10.03 1.01 12.46
CA GLY A 101 10.05 0.65 13.88
C GLY A 101 11.21 -0.27 14.28
N LEU A 102 12.27 -0.33 13.47
CA LEU A 102 13.47 -1.12 13.71
C LEU A 102 14.64 -0.21 14.08
N THR A 103 15.57 -0.73 14.88
CA THR A 103 16.85 -0.05 15.16
C THR A 103 17.97 -0.49 14.22
N ASN A 104 17.83 -1.67 13.60
CA ASN A 104 18.86 -2.24 12.74
C ASN A 104 18.24 -3.09 11.63
N ALA A 105 18.74 -2.94 10.40
CA ALA A 105 18.35 -3.76 9.26
C ALA A 105 19.52 -4.43 8.52
N VAL A 106 20.74 -4.31 9.05
CA VAL A 106 21.99 -4.76 8.41
C VAL A 106 22.55 -6.00 9.09
N ASP A 107 22.50 -6.04 10.43
CA ASP A 107 23.17 -7.07 11.21
C ASP A 107 22.26 -8.27 11.49
N ALA A 108 22.83 -9.46 11.45
CA ALA A 108 22.15 -10.70 11.82
C ALA A 108 22.03 -10.82 13.34
N SER A 109 20.84 -10.55 13.89
CA SER A 109 20.58 -10.57 15.34
C SER A 109 20.87 -11.92 16.00
N GLY A 110 20.65 -13.03 15.32
CA GLY A 110 20.92 -14.39 15.82
C GLY A 110 22.41 -14.69 16.03
N ALA A 111 23.31 -13.88 15.46
CA ALA A 111 24.75 -13.95 15.68
C ALA A 111 25.25 -12.98 16.77
N ILE A 112 24.38 -12.14 17.33
CA ILE A 112 24.74 -11.11 18.31
C ILE A 112 24.16 -11.49 19.68
N PRO A 113 25.00 -11.89 20.65
CA PRO A 113 24.53 -12.19 22.00
C PRO A 113 23.79 -11.01 22.63
N GLY A 114 22.56 -11.25 23.08
CA GLY A 114 21.73 -10.23 23.74
C GLY A 114 21.04 -9.23 22.81
N ALA A 115 21.12 -9.40 21.48
CA ALA A 115 20.34 -8.58 20.56
C ALA A 115 18.83 -8.78 20.77
N ASP A 116 18.08 -7.69 20.76
CA ASP A 116 16.61 -7.73 20.72
C ASP A 116 16.14 -8.00 19.29
N THR A 117 15.79 -9.24 19.01
CA THR A 117 15.32 -9.68 17.68
C THR A 117 14.06 -8.95 17.21
N ALA A 118 13.29 -8.34 18.11
CA ALA A 118 12.11 -7.56 17.75
C ALA A 118 12.45 -6.17 17.18
N GLN A 119 13.70 -5.73 17.31
CA GLN A 119 14.19 -4.44 16.80
C GLN A 119 15.14 -4.58 15.59
N TYR A 120 15.37 -5.82 15.15
CA TYR A 120 16.27 -6.14 14.04
C TYR A 120 15.48 -6.71 12.87
N PHE A 121 15.87 -6.34 11.65
CA PHE A 121 15.28 -6.92 10.45
C PHE A 121 15.80 -8.34 10.18
N CYS A 122 17.11 -8.58 10.28
CA CYS A 122 17.75 -9.85 9.93
C CYS A 122 17.89 -10.76 11.16
N TRP A 123 17.45 -12.01 11.03
CA TRP A 123 17.72 -13.06 12.01
C TRP A 123 19.10 -13.66 11.78
N ASP A 124 19.35 -14.14 10.55
CA ASP A 124 20.63 -14.72 10.15
C ASP A 124 21.15 -14.02 8.87
N GLY A 125 22.07 -14.68 8.15
CA GLY A 125 22.69 -14.14 6.96
C GLY A 125 21.76 -13.89 5.77
N ILE A 126 20.55 -14.46 5.74
CA ILE A 126 19.61 -14.32 4.61
C ILE A 126 18.13 -14.22 5.03
N HIS A 127 17.77 -14.62 6.25
CA HIS A 127 16.40 -14.66 6.70
C HIS A 127 16.05 -13.44 7.58
N PRO A 128 14.85 -12.85 7.41
CA PRO A 128 14.36 -11.83 8.31
C PRO A 128 13.89 -12.43 9.65
N THR A 129 13.81 -11.58 10.67
CA THR A 129 13.17 -11.88 11.95
C THR A 129 11.64 -11.91 11.80
N SER A 130 10.92 -12.25 12.88
CA SER A 130 9.46 -12.07 12.93
C SER A 130 9.04 -10.61 12.72
N ALA A 131 9.83 -9.63 13.16
CA ALA A 131 9.56 -8.21 12.92
C ALA A 131 9.72 -7.86 11.43
N GLY A 132 10.77 -8.37 10.78
CA GLY A 132 10.93 -8.23 9.33
C GLY A 132 9.79 -8.88 8.53
N HIS A 133 9.37 -10.08 8.92
CA HIS A 133 8.21 -10.75 8.32
C HIS A 133 6.90 -9.97 8.51
N ALA A 134 6.71 -9.30 9.66
CA ALA A 134 5.54 -8.45 9.88
C ALA A 134 5.50 -7.28 8.89
N ILE A 135 6.64 -6.62 8.65
CA ILE A 135 6.76 -5.54 7.66
C ILE A 135 6.39 -6.04 6.26
N PHE A 136 6.85 -7.23 5.86
CA PHE A 136 6.47 -7.83 4.59
C PHE A 136 4.97 -8.09 4.50
N ALA A 137 4.37 -8.66 5.54
CA ALA A 137 2.94 -8.97 5.57
C ALA A 137 2.08 -7.71 5.48
N GLU A 138 2.41 -6.65 6.22
CA GLU A 138 1.71 -5.37 6.18
C GLU A 138 1.83 -4.69 4.81
N SER A 139 3.04 -4.67 4.24
CA SER A 139 3.30 -4.06 2.94
C SER A 139 2.59 -4.82 1.81
N LEU A 140 2.63 -6.15 1.85
CA LEU A 140 1.91 -6.99 0.90
C LEU A 140 0.40 -6.80 1.02
N TYR A 141 -0.13 -6.81 2.25
CA TYR A 141 -1.54 -6.61 2.51
C TYR A 141 -2.02 -5.27 1.92
N ALA A 142 -1.29 -4.18 2.17
CA ALA A 142 -1.58 -2.87 1.61
C ALA A 142 -1.50 -2.84 0.07
N ALA A 143 -0.59 -3.60 -0.53
CA ALA A 143 -0.44 -3.66 -1.98
C ALA A 143 -1.55 -4.47 -2.69
N VAL A 144 -2.16 -5.45 -2.02
CA VAL A 144 -3.04 -6.43 -2.67
C VAL A 144 -4.50 -6.37 -2.20
N VAL A 145 -4.78 -5.75 -1.06
CA VAL A 145 -6.13 -5.56 -0.54
C VAL A 145 -6.56 -4.12 -0.83
N PRO A 146 -7.54 -3.90 -1.73
CA PRO A 146 -8.13 -2.58 -1.88
C PRO A 146 -8.77 -2.20 -0.55
N GLU A 147 -8.36 -1.07 0.04
CA GLU A 147 -9.10 -0.52 1.17
C GLU A 147 -10.54 -0.30 0.71
N PRO A 148 -11.56 -0.79 1.45
CA PRO A 148 -12.93 -0.46 1.13
C PRO A 148 -13.03 1.06 1.21
N GLY A 149 -13.13 1.72 0.06
CA GLY A 149 -13.03 3.16 -0.02
C GLY A 149 -13.98 3.75 1.01
N TYR A 150 -13.42 4.37 2.06
CA TYR A 150 -14.22 5.00 3.12
C TYR A 150 -15.24 6.00 2.54
N ALA A 151 -15.05 6.43 1.29
CA ALA A 151 -16.07 7.02 0.45
C ALA A 151 -17.44 6.33 0.58
N PHE A 152 -17.57 5.01 0.46
CA PHE A 152 -18.86 4.33 0.57
C PHE A 152 -19.44 4.38 2.00
N VAL A 153 -18.59 4.24 3.02
CA VAL A 153 -19.00 4.35 4.43
C VAL A 153 -19.45 5.77 4.78
N VAL A 154 -18.72 6.79 4.32
CA VAL A 154 -19.04 8.21 4.54
C VAL A 154 -20.26 8.63 3.70
N ILE A 155 -20.36 8.18 2.44
CA ILE A 155 -21.48 8.45 1.53
C ILE A 155 -22.78 7.82 2.04
N CYS A 156 -22.73 6.65 2.69
CA CYS A 156 -23.94 6.02 3.23
C CYS A 156 -24.33 6.54 4.63
N LEU A 157 -23.37 6.78 5.53
CA LEU A 157 -23.68 7.09 6.93
C LEU A 157 -24.02 8.56 7.19
N VAL A 158 -23.42 9.51 6.46
CA VAL A 158 -23.68 10.95 6.63
C VAL A 158 -25.11 11.36 6.24
N PRO A 159 -25.64 10.99 5.05
CA PRO A 159 -27.02 11.32 4.69
C PRO A 159 -28.04 10.55 5.53
N ALA A 160 -27.75 9.32 5.95
CA ALA A 160 -28.60 8.56 6.86
C ALA A 160 -28.75 9.27 8.22
N TRP A 161 -27.64 9.77 8.79
CA TRP A 161 -27.66 10.59 10.01
C TRP A 161 -28.42 11.90 9.81
N ALA A 162 -28.19 12.61 8.71
CA ALA A 162 -28.90 13.85 8.40
C ALA A 162 -30.42 13.65 8.23
N ALA A 163 -30.85 12.52 7.65
CA ALA A 163 -32.26 12.17 7.51
C ALA A 163 -32.91 11.86 8.87
N VAL A 164 -32.21 11.18 9.77
CA VAL A 164 -32.67 10.92 11.14
C VAL A 164 -32.80 12.23 11.93
N CYS A 165 -31.82 13.13 11.81
CA CYS A 165 -31.86 14.44 12.47
C CYS A 165 -33.01 15.33 11.94
N ARG A 166 -33.29 15.31 10.63
CA ARG A 166 -34.42 16.06 10.04
C ARG A 166 -35.79 15.53 10.45
N ARG A 167 -35.93 14.22 10.70
CA ARG A 167 -37.19 13.63 11.17
C ARG A 167 -37.51 13.98 12.63
N ARG A 168 -36.50 14.41 13.39
CA ARG A 168 -36.62 14.78 14.80
C ARG A 168 -36.83 16.28 15.03
N SER A 169 -36.84 17.13 14.00
CA SER A 169 -37.22 18.53 14.19
C SER A 169 -38.72 18.59 14.51
N PRO A 170 -39.11 19.04 15.72
CA PRO A 170 -40.52 19.20 16.06
C PRO A 170 -41.10 20.24 15.12
N GLN A 171 -42.19 19.92 14.42
CA GLN A 171 -42.90 20.92 13.62
C GLN A 171 -43.24 22.11 14.52
N ARG A 172 -42.60 23.25 14.24
CA ARG A 172 -42.88 24.52 14.88
C ARG A 172 -44.33 24.86 14.55
N ARG A 173 -45.25 24.56 15.48
CA ARG A 173 -46.66 24.91 15.34
C ARG A 173 -46.75 26.43 15.45
N GLU A 174 -46.87 27.09 14.30
CA GLU A 174 -47.21 28.52 14.23
C GLU A 174 -48.56 28.73 14.94
N PRO A 175 -48.66 29.62 15.95
CA PRO A 175 -49.93 29.97 16.56
C PRO A 175 -50.78 30.78 15.58
N GLY A 176 -51.78 30.14 14.97
CA GLY A 176 -52.78 30.83 14.16
C GLY A 176 -53.64 31.75 15.03
N LEU A 177 -53.45 33.07 14.93
CA LEU A 177 -54.39 34.04 15.49
C LEU A 177 -55.66 34.10 14.63
N ARG A 178 -56.77 33.65 15.23
CA ARG A 178 -58.14 33.93 14.78
C ARG A 178 -58.49 35.40 15.03
N GLY A 179 -59.33 35.96 14.14
CA GLY A 179 -59.49 37.40 13.96
C GLY A 179 -60.54 38.12 14.80
N ALA A 180 -60.69 39.40 14.47
CA ALA A 180 -61.74 40.38 14.79
C ALA A 180 -61.33 41.65 14.01
N GLY A 181 -62.16 42.49 13.41
CA GLY A 181 -63.58 42.75 13.40
C GLY A 181 -63.76 44.06 12.60
N HIS A 182 -64.95 44.29 12.07
CA HIS A 182 -65.30 45.41 11.19
C HIS A 182 -65.03 46.80 11.80
N GLY A 183 -64.59 47.74 10.95
CA GLY A 183 -64.53 49.18 11.24
C GLY A 183 -64.47 49.99 9.95
N VAL A 184 -65.41 50.90 9.77
CA VAL A 184 -65.82 51.56 8.52
C VAL A 184 -65.38 53.04 8.49
N PHE A 185 -64.75 53.47 7.37
CA PHE A 185 -64.58 54.84 6.78
C PHE A 185 -63.92 56.00 7.60
N PRO A 186 -63.51 57.15 6.99
CA PRO A 186 -63.15 57.47 5.58
C PRO A 186 -61.83 58.28 5.38
N PHE A 187 -61.39 58.33 4.11
CA PHE A 187 -60.73 59.41 3.36
C PHE A 187 -60.03 60.59 4.11
N ARG A 188 -58.71 60.73 3.92
CA ARG A 188 -58.04 62.04 3.71
C ARG A 188 -56.66 61.85 3.07
N GLY A 189 -56.46 62.41 1.88
CA GLY A 189 -55.23 62.28 1.11
C GLY A 189 -54.07 63.18 1.56
N ARG A 190 -52.87 62.89 1.04
CA ARG A 190 -51.91 63.88 0.52
C ARG A 190 -50.71 63.20 -0.19
N ARG A 191 -50.61 63.59 -1.47
CA ARG A 191 -49.44 63.80 -2.34
C ARG A 191 -48.01 63.63 -1.79
N ALA A 192 -47.22 62.87 -2.56
CA ALA A 192 -46.01 63.26 -3.31
C ALA A 192 -44.58 63.26 -2.70
N VAL A 193 -43.63 63.06 -3.65
CA VAL A 193 -42.17 63.37 -3.71
C VAL A 193 -41.26 62.21 -3.27
N VAL A 194 -40.46 61.50 -4.10
CA VAL A 194 -39.37 61.81 -5.09
C VAL A 194 -37.98 62.11 -4.46
N SER A 195 -36.99 61.28 -4.84
CA SER A 195 -35.51 61.41 -4.84
C SER A 195 -34.79 61.79 -3.52
N GLN A 196 -33.67 61.17 -3.14
CA GLN A 196 -32.41 61.01 -3.88
C GLN A 196 -31.72 59.68 -3.57
#